data_AF-A0A920DTP7-F1
#
_entry.id   AF-A0A920DTP7-F1
#
_cell.length_a   1.000
_cell.length_b   1.000
_cell.length_c   1.000
_cell.angle_alpha   90.00
_cell.angle_beta   90.00
_cell.angle_gamma   90.00
#
_symmetry.space_group_name_H-M   'P 1'
#
loop_
_entity.id
_entity.type
_entity.pdbx_description
1 polymer ?
#
loop_
_entity_poly.entity_id
_entity_poly.type
_entity_poly.pdbx_seq_one_letter_code
_entity_poly.pdbx_strand_id
1 'polypeptide(L)'
;MEERIACGEKIGGYLFEVVTQHVDNPKDDIVDMLLNVDVEGEKLSLEEVHAICYLLFLASIDTVATMLSFIIRHLAPDAALFDSLKADRSKIADSVDEFLRMHAFINLNRICEQDTEFHGVQFRAGDNIVIPSFVTDRDERTFADPDTFNLDRSKKERNQHHAFGAGAHKCIGLHVAKMEVRVVMEAFFERVASLELVSEEAVTGHGGTTMGLDTLPIKVTLG
;
A
#
# COMPACT_ATOMS: atom_id res chain seq x y z
N MET A 1 6.02 23.66 5.25
CA MET A 1 6.33 23.36 3.83
C MET A 1 7.83 23.29 3.62
N GLU A 2 8.58 24.29 4.08
CA GLU A 2 10.06 24.32 4.02
C GLU A 2 10.73 23.11 4.66
N GLU A 3 10.30 22.69 5.86
CA GLU A 3 10.85 21.48 6.51
C GLU A 3 10.65 20.20 5.69
N ARG A 4 9.51 20.05 5.00
CA ARG A 4 9.23 18.89 4.14
C ARG A 4 10.13 18.87 2.92
N ILE A 5 10.35 20.04 2.31
CA ILE A 5 11.27 20.20 1.17
C ILE A 5 12.70 19.86 1.60
N ALA A 6 13.18 20.44 2.70
CA ALA A 6 14.52 20.17 3.22
C ALA A 6 14.73 18.69 3.59
N CYS A 7 13.70 18.02 4.11
CA CYS A 7 13.74 16.57 4.35
C CYS A 7 13.84 15.78 3.04
N GLY A 8 13.02 16.13 2.05
CA GLY A 8 13.04 15.51 0.72
C GLY A 8 14.40 15.65 0.03
N GLU A 9 15.03 16.82 0.12
CA GLU A 9 16.37 17.09 -0.41
C GLU A 9 17.44 16.22 0.27
N LYS A 10 17.38 16.06 1.60
CA LYS A 10 18.31 15.20 2.35
C LYS A 10 18.18 13.73 1.94
N ILE A 11 16.95 13.23 1.83
CA ILE A 11 16.68 11.85 1.36
C ILE A 11 17.21 11.69 -0.07
N GLY A 12 16.91 12.66 -0.94
CA GLY A 12 17.37 12.67 -2.32
C GLY A 12 18.89 12.62 -2.42
N GLY A 13 19.59 13.48 -1.69
CA GLY A 13 21.06 13.50 -1.64
C GLY A 13 21.65 12.18 -1.16
N TYR A 14 21.12 11.61 -0.06
CA TYR A 14 21.58 10.32 0.45
C TYR A 14 21.40 9.18 -0.57
N LEU A 15 20.22 9.10 -1.21
CA LEU A 15 19.97 8.06 -2.22
C LEU A 15 20.82 8.26 -3.47
N PHE A 16 21.15 9.51 -3.83
CA PHE A 16 22.07 9.79 -4.93
C PHE A 16 23.49 9.30 -4.63
N GLU A 17 23.98 9.51 -3.41
CA GLU A 17 25.26 8.96 -2.96
C GLU A 17 25.26 7.43 -3.00
N VAL A 18 24.18 6.79 -2.53
CA VAL A 18 24.01 5.33 -2.61
C VAL A 18 24.10 4.87 -4.06
N VAL A 19 23.32 5.44 -4.98
CA VAL A 19 23.33 5.06 -6.40
C VAL A 19 24.71 5.27 -7.05
N THR A 20 25.37 6.39 -6.75
CA THR A 20 26.71 6.69 -7.28
C THR A 20 27.75 5.67 -6.80
N GLN A 21 27.68 5.24 -5.54
CA GLN A 21 28.60 4.25 -4.99
C GLN A 21 28.48 2.88 -5.67
N HIS A 22 27.30 2.53 -6.21
CA HIS A 22 27.09 1.25 -6.91
C HIS A 22 27.83 1.19 -8.25
N VAL A 23 28.10 2.34 -8.88
CA VAL A 23 28.87 2.39 -10.15
C VAL A 23 30.25 1.77 -9.98
N ASP A 24 30.94 2.10 -8.88
CA ASP A 24 32.28 1.59 -8.58
C ASP A 24 32.27 0.34 -7.68
N ASN A 25 31.15 0.06 -7.00
CA ASN A 25 31.01 -1.06 -6.06
C ASN A 25 29.66 -1.80 -6.23
N PRO A 26 29.52 -2.63 -7.28
CA PRO A 26 28.30 -3.42 -7.51
C PRO A 26 27.98 -4.35 -6.33
N LYS A 27 26.70 -4.51 -5.98
CA LYS A 27 26.16 -5.27 -4.84
C LYS A 27 25.10 -6.33 -5.19
N ASP A 28 24.85 -6.60 -6.47
CA ASP A 28 23.84 -7.56 -6.95
C ASP A 28 22.43 -7.30 -6.34
N ASP A 29 21.98 -6.06 -6.47
CA ASP A 29 20.68 -5.61 -5.96
C ASP A 29 19.87 -4.81 -7.00
N ILE A 30 18.76 -4.21 -6.57
CA ILE A 30 17.87 -3.46 -7.46
C ILE A 30 18.56 -2.25 -8.09
N VAL A 31 19.55 -1.64 -7.42
CA VAL A 31 20.28 -0.50 -7.95
C VAL A 31 21.16 -0.96 -9.11
N ASP A 32 21.89 -2.06 -8.92
CA ASP A 32 22.69 -2.67 -9.99
C ASP A 32 21.83 -3.14 -11.15
N MET A 33 20.66 -3.73 -10.87
CA MET A 33 19.72 -4.13 -11.91
C MET A 33 19.30 -2.92 -12.76
N LEU A 34 18.96 -1.79 -12.13
CA LEU A 34 18.57 -0.57 -12.83
C LEU A 34 19.74 0.10 -13.57
N LEU A 35 20.96 0.07 -13.04
CA LEU A 35 22.15 0.58 -13.73
C LEU A 35 22.52 -0.24 -14.97
N ASN A 36 22.15 -1.52 -15.00
CA ASN A 36 22.51 -2.44 -16.07
C ASN A 36 21.38 -2.74 -17.05
N VAL A 37 20.15 -2.33 -16.75
CA VAL A 37 19.00 -2.58 -17.63
C VAL A 37 19.18 -1.86 -18.96
N ASP A 38 18.87 -2.58 -20.03
CA ASP A 38 18.82 -2.08 -21.40
C ASP A 38 17.39 -2.27 -21.89
N VAL A 39 16.77 -1.17 -22.31
CA VAL A 39 15.41 -1.14 -22.84
C VAL A 39 15.52 -0.67 -24.29
N GLU A 40 15.41 -1.62 -25.23
CA GLU A 40 15.45 -1.35 -26.67
C GLU A 40 16.74 -0.66 -27.15
N GLY A 41 17.87 -0.97 -26.51
CA GLY A 41 19.19 -0.39 -26.81
C GLY A 41 19.51 0.88 -26.03
N GLU A 42 18.59 1.35 -25.18
CA GLU A 42 18.76 2.52 -24.34
C GLU A 42 18.98 2.12 -22.88
N LYS A 43 19.99 2.72 -22.25
CA LYS A 43 20.25 2.57 -20.82
C LYS A 43 19.68 3.75 -20.04
N LEU A 44 19.27 3.48 -18.81
CA LEU A 44 18.89 4.53 -17.88
C LEU A 44 20.11 5.39 -17.54
N SER A 45 19.91 6.71 -17.52
CA SER A 45 20.85 7.66 -16.95
C SER A 45 20.95 7.50 -15.44
N LEU A 46 22.03 7.99 -14.84
CA LEU A 46 22.22 7.94 -13.39
C LEU A 46 21.10 8.70 -12.66
N GLU A 47 20.64 9.80 -13.24
CA GLU A 47 19.53 10.60 -12.75
C GLU A 47 18.19 9.85 -12.79
N GLU A 48 17.93 9.07 -13.85
CA GLU A 48 16.72 8.22 -13.94
C GLU A 48 16.77 7.07 -12.93
N VAL A 49 17.91 6.41 -12.77
CA VAL A 49 18.09 5.37 -11.75
C VAL A 49 17.87 5.96 -10.35
N HIS A 50 18.44 7.13 -10.08
CA HIS A 50 18.21 7.84 -8.82
C HIS A 50 16.73 8.18 -8.60
N ALA A 51 16.04 8.71 -9.61
CA ALA A 51 14.62 9.02 -9.53
C ALA A 51 13.76 7.78 -9.23
N ILE A 52 14.06 6.63 -9.86
CA ILE A 52 13.39 5.36 -9.59
C ILE A 52 13.68 4.89 -8.16
N CYS A 53 14.94 4.92 -7.72
CA CYS A 53 15.31 4.55 -6.34
C CYS A 53 14.60 5.44 -5.31
N TYR A 54 14.50 6.75 -5.57
CA TYR A 54 13.76 7.68 -4.73
C TYR A 54 12.27 7.31 -4.66
N LEU A 55 11.64 7.00 -5.79
CA LEU A 55 10.24 6.56 -5.84
C LEU A 55 10.03 5.25 -5.06
N LEU A 56 10.90 4.25 -5.23
CA LEU A 56 10.82 2.97 -4.53
C LEU A 56 11.03 3.12 -3.02
N PHE A 57 11.93 4.02 -2.61
CA PHE A 57 12.13 4.33 -1.20
C PHE A 57 10.87 4.95 -0.59
N LEU A 58 10.30 5.99 -1.22
CA LEU A 58 9.09 6.62 -0.70
C LEU A 58 7.90 5.66 -0.66
N ALA A 59 7.71 4.85 -1.71
CA ALA A 59 6.56 3.96 -1.82
C ALA A 59 6.60 2.74 -0.89
N SER A 60 7.78 2.33 -0.42
CA SER A 60 7.94 1.09 0.37
C SER A 60 7.82 1.28 1.88
N ILE A 61 7.95 2.50 2.39
CA ILE A 61 8.04 2.73 3.85
C ILE A 61 6.68 2.77 4.53
N ASP A 62 5.81 3.68 4.10
CA ASP A 62 4.57 4.00 4.81
C ASP A 62 3.42 3.07 4.45
N THR A 63 3.37 2.59 3.20
CA THR A 63 2.23 1.84 2.65
C THR A 63 1.99 0.50 3.37
N VAL A 64 3.02 -0.33 3.54
CA VAL A 64 2.88 -1.64 4.21
C VAL A 64 2.59 -1.49 5.70
N ALA A 65 3.28 -0.56 6.38
CA ALA A 65 3.05 -0.26 7.78
C ALA A 65 1.61 0.24 8.04
N THR A 66 1.09 1.06 7.13
CA THR A 66 -0.28 1.56 7.18
C THR A 66 -1.29 0.43 6.99
N MET A 67 -1.09 -0.44 5.99
CA MET A 67 -1.95 -1.60 5.77
C MET A 67 -1.99 -2.52 6.99
N LEU A 68 -0.82 -2.83 7.57
CA LEU A 68 -0.73 -3.62 8.80
C LEU A 68 -1.49 -2.97 9.96
N SER A 69 -1.40 -1.65 10.11
CA SER A 69 -2.14 -0.92 11.15
C SER A 69 -3.65 -1.04 10.97
N PHE A 70 -4.17 -0.96 9.74
CA PHE A 70 -5.59 -1.20 9.46
C PHE A 70 -6.03 -2.65 9.71
N ILE A 71 -5.17 -3.63 9.40
CA ILE A 71 -5.43 -5.05 9.73
C ILE A 71 -5.58 -5.23 11.23
N ILE A 72 -4.64 -4.69 12.02
CA ILE A 72 -4.70 -4.76 13.49
C ILE A 72 -5.95 -4.06 14.01
N ARG A 73 -6.28 -2.87 13.49
CA ARG A 73 -7.51 -2.14 13.86
C ARG A 73 -8.78 -2.95 13.58
N HIS A 74 -8.81 -3.71 12.49
CA HIS A 74 -9.94 -4.56 12.11
C HIS A 74 -10.04 -5.82 12.96
N LEU A 75 -8.91 -6.46 13.28
CA LEU A 75 -8.87 -7.68 14.07
C LEU A 75 -9.11 -7.44 15.57
N ALA A 76 -8.69 -6.29 16.11
CA ALA A 76 -8.78 -6.00 17.54
C ALA A 76 -10.21 -6.13 18.14
N PRO A 77 -11.29 -5.68 17.47
CA PRO A 77 -12.66 -5.90 17.96
C PRO A 77 -13.26 -7.27 17.58
N ASP A 78 -12.62 -8.05 16.69
CA ASP A 78 -13.15 -9.32 16.17
C ASP A 78 -12.26 -10.50 16.58
N ALA A 79 -12.43 -10.94 17.84
CA ALA A 79 -11.70 -12.09 18.38
C ALA A 79 -11.97 -13.38 17.59
N ALA A 80 -13.18 -13.56 17.05
CA ALA A 80 -13.52 -14.76 16.29
C ALA A 80 -12.75 -14.84 14.98
N LEU A 81 -12.64 -13.71 14.26
CA LEU A 81 -11.81 -13.62 13.05
C LEU A 81 -10.33 -13.79 13.39
N PHE A 82 -9.84 -13.11 14.44
CA PHE A 82 -8.46 -13.26 14.92
C PHE A 82 -8.12 -14.73 15.19
N ASP A 83 -8.94 -15.43 15.97
CA ASP A 83 -8.73 -16.83 16.35
C ASP A 83 -8.83 -17.76 15.13
N SER A 84 -9.75 -17.48 14.19
CA SER A 84 -9.87 -18.25 12.95
C SER A 84 -8.63 -18.15 12.06
N LEU A 85 -8.10 -16.94 11.84
CA LEU A 85 -6.86 -16.73 11.08
C LEU A 85 -5.62 -17.24 11.85
N LYS A 86 -5.68 -17.23 13.18
CA LYS A 86 -4.67 -17.82 14.05
C LYS A 86 -4.59 -19.34 13.93
N ALA A 87 -5.75 -20.00 13.95
CA ALA A 87 -5.87 -21.45 13.91
C ALA A 87 -5.54 -22.03 12.52
N ASP A 88 -5.88 -21.31 11.45
CA ASP A 88 -5.67 -21.77 10.07
C ASP A 88 -4.87 -20.77 9.24
N ARG A 89 -3.56 -21.00 9.17
CA ARG A 89 -2.60 -20.19 8.41
C ARG A 89 -2.83 -20.19 6.90
N SER A 90 -3.47 -21.23 6.37
CA SER A 90 -3.71 -21.32 4.92
C SER A 90 -4.61 -20.18 4.42
N LYS A 91 -5.42 -19.59 5.31
CA LYS A 91 -6.31 -18.46 5.03
C LYS A 91 -5.60 -17.11 4.96
N ILE A 92 -4.36 -16.98 5.43
CA ILE A 92 -3.71 -15.68 5.57
C ILE A 92 -3.55 -15.02 4.19
N ALA A 93 -3.09 -15.76 3.18
CA ALA A 93 -2.88 -15.19 1.85
C ALA A 93 -4.17 -14.60 1.25
N ASP A 94 -5.30 -15.31 1.37
CA ASP A 94 -6.59 -14.83 0.90
C ASP A 94 -7.15 -13.70 1.78
N SER A 95 -6.86 -13.71 3.08
CA SER A 95 -7.23 -12.63 4.00
C SER A 95 -6.55 -11.32 3.66
N VAL A 96 -5.28 -11.35 3.21
CA VAL A 96 -4.53 -10.15 2.81
C VAL A 96 -5.25 -9.43 1.68
N ASP A 97 -5.74 -10.16 0.67
CA ASP A 97 -6.48 -9.57 -0.44
C ASP A 97 -7.81 -8.94 0.01
N GLU A 98 -8.52 -9.59 0.94
CA GLU A 98 -9.79 -9.05 1.47
C GLU A 98 -9.54 -7.82 2.38
N PHE A 99 -8.46 -7.82 3.17
CA PHE A 99 -8.07 -6.64 3.94
C PHE A 99 -7.70 -5.46 3.04
N LEU A 100 -6.93 -5.70 1.99
CA LEU A 100 -6.56 -4.68 1.01
C LEU A 100 -7.79 -4.08 0.33
N ARG A 101 -8.77 -4.91 -0.04
CA ARG A 101 -10.06 -4.43 -0.56
C ARG A 101 -10.78 -3.55 0.47
N MET A 102 -10.96 -4.05 1.68
CA MET A 102 -11.76 -3.36 2.69
C MET A 102 -11.12 -2.08 3.19
N HIS A 103 -9.79 -2.05 3.31
CA HIS A 103 -9.06 -0.95 3.92
C HIS A 103 -8.07 -0.31 2.95
N ALA A 104 -8.43 -0.24 1.67
CA ALA A 104 -7.70 0.58 0.72
C ALA A 104 -7.59 2.01 1.26
N PHE A 105 -6.41 2.63 1.19
CA PHE A 105 -6.14 3.89 1.88
C PHE A 105 -5.48 4.96 0.99
N ILE A 106 -5.42 4.71 -0.32
CA ILE A 106 -4.79 5.60 -1.30
C ILE A 106 -5.86 6.35 -2.11
N ASN A 107 -5.71 7.66 -2.22
CA ASN A 107 -6.41 8.46 -3.21
C ASN A 107 -5.60 8.49 -4.51
N LEU A 108 -6.11 7.87 -5.57
CA LEU A 108 -5.49 7.93 -6.89
C LEU A 108 -5.84 9.27 -7.54
N ASN A 109 -4.90 9.88 -8.25
CA ASN A 109 -5.13 11.15 -8.94
C ASN A 109 -4.88 11.02 -10.44
N ARG A 110 -5.67 11.69 -11.26
CA ARG A 110 -5.49 11.81 -12.72
C ARG A 110 -5.74 13.24 -13.16
N ILE A 111 -4.93 13.73 -14.10
CA ILE A 111 -5.20 14.98 -14.78
C ILE A 111 -5.95 14.69 -16.07
N CYS A 112 -7.05 15.39 -16.29
CA CYS A 112 -7.78 15.32 -17.54
C CYS A 112 -6.96 16.02 -18.64
N GLU A 113 -6.48 15.28 -19.64
CA GLU A 113 -5.60 15.86 -20.67
C GLU A 113 -6.34 16.72 -21.69
N GLN A 114 -7.63 16.43 -21.92
CA GLN A 114 -8.48 17.11 -22.88
C GLN A 114 -9.93 17.10 -22.41
N ASP A 115 -10.71 18.10 -22.82
CA ASP A 115 -12.15 18.16 -22.55
C ASP A 115 -12.82 16.83 -22.94
N THR A 116 -13.58 16.25 -22.02
CA THR A 116 -14.23 14.95 -22.21
C THR A 116 -15.53 14.83 -21.42
N GLU A 117 -16.39 13.92 -21.84
CA GLU A 117 -17.62 13.56 -21.12
C GLU A 117 -17.52 12.12 -20.62
N PHE A 118 -17.78 11.92 -19.33
CA PHE A 118 -17.79 10.60 -18.72
C PHE A 118 -18.99 10.44 -17.79
N HIS A 119 -19.80 9.41 -18.04
CA HIS A 119 -21.10 9.18 -17.35
C HIS A 119 -22.02 10.42 -17.29
N GLY A 120 -22.06 11.21 -18.36
CA GLY A 120 -22.89 12.43 -18.43
C GLY A 120 -22.31 13.63 -17.68
N VAL A 121 -21.09 13.53 -17.13
CA VAL A 121 -20.37 14.62 -16.47
C VAL A 121 -19.29 15.15 -17.41
N GLN A 122 -19.24 16.47 -17.57
CA GLN A 122 -18.23 17.15 -18.37
C GLN A 122 -16.97 17.42 -17.53
N PHE A 123 -15.81 17.02 -18.05
CA PHE A 123 -14.49 17.29 -17.49
C PHE A 123 -13.72 18.20 -18.47
N ARG A 124 -12.98 19.15 -17.93
CA ARG A 124 -12.14 20.08 -18.71
C ARG A 124 -10.69 19.65 -18.68
N ALA A 125 -9.97 19.96 -19.74
CA ALA A 125 -8.52 19.84 -19.77
C ALA A 125 -7.90 20.56 -18.55
N GLY A 126 -7.03 19.87 -17.82
CA GLY A 126 -6.40 20.34 -16.59
C GLY A 126 -7.14 20.02 -15.30
N ASP A 127 -8.37 19.49 -15.36
CA ASP A 127 -9.08 19.06 -14.15
C ASP A 127 -8.30 17.95 -13.42
N ASN A 128 -8.15 18.09 -12.11
CA ASN A 128 -7.59 17.04 -11.25
C ASN A 128 -8.72 16.16 -10.69
N ILE A 129 -8.71 14.89 -11.07
CA ILE A 129 -9.70 13.90 -10.71
C ILE A 129 -9.13 13.01 -9.61
N VAL A 130 -9.75 13.08 -8.43
CA VAL A 130 -9.44 12.20 -7.29
C VAL A 130 -10.33 10.96 -7.37
N ILE A 131 -9.71 9.78 -7.36
CA ILE A 131 -10.36 8.47 -7.39
C ILE A 131 -10.03 7.76 -6.06
N PRO A 132 -10.91 7.90 -5.05
CA PRO A 132 -10.69 7.31 -3.73
C PRO A 132 -10.86 5.78 -3.77
N SER A 133 -9.75 5.03 -3.61
CA SER A 133 -9.79 3.56 -3.68
C SER A 133 -10.69 2.94 -2.59
N PHE A 134 -10.76 3.55 -1.40
CA PHE A 134 -11.65 3.12 -0.32
C PHE A 134 -13.14 3.18 -0.67
N VAL A 135 -13.52 4.03 -1.63
CA VAL A 135 -14.90 4.10 -2.12
C VAL A 135 -15.11 3.05 -3.21
N THR A 136 -14.20 2.96 -4.18
CA THR A 136 -14.32 1.99 -5.29
C THR A 136 -14.31 0.55 -4.79
N ASP A 137 -13.54 0.27 -3.75
CA ASP A 137 -13.35 -1.08 -3.23
C ASP A 137 -14.45 -1.51 -2.24
N ARG A 138 -15.35 -0.58 -1.91
CA ARG A 138 -16.58 -0.81 -1.14
C ARG A 138 -17.85 -0.56 -1.96
N ASP A 139 -17.74 -0.48 -3.28
CA ASP A 139 -18.88 -0.29 -4.17
C ASP A 139 -19.74 -1.56 -4.26
N GLU A 140 -21.00 -1.47 -3.82
CA GLU A 140 -21.97 -2.59 -3.85
C GLU A 140 -22.27 -3.11 -5.27
N ARG A 141 -22.01 -2.28 -6.29
CA ARG A 141 -22.14 -2.69 -7.71
C ARG A 141 -21.06 -3.69 -8.13
N THR A 142 -19.95 -3.73 -7.39
CA THR A 142 -18.80 -4.61 -7.64
C THR A 142 -18.68 -5.71 -6.60
N PHE A 143 -18.93 -5.38 -5.32
CA PHE A 143 -18.78 -6.29 -4.19
C PHE A 143 -20.09 -6.39 -3.41
N ALA A 144 -20.74 -7.55 -3.44
CA ALA A 144 -21.88 -7.81 -2.55
C ALA A 144 -21.43 -7.72 -1.08
N ASP A 145 -22.27 -7.13 -0.21
CA ASP A 145 -21.97 -6.89 1.21
C ASP A 145 -20.56 -6.29 1.44
N PRO A 146 -20.25 -5.12 0.84
CA PRO A 146 -18.88 -4.63 0.71
C PRO A 146 -18.20 -4.33 2.04
N ASP A 147 -18.98 -4.03 3.09
CA ASP A 147 -18.48 -3.74 4.43
C ASP A 147 -18.25 -4.99 5.29
N THR A 148 -18.55 -6.19 4.76
CA THR A 148 -18.32 -7.46 5.44
C THR A 148 -17.00 -8.08 4.99
N PHE A 149 -16.18 -8.49 5.97
CA PHE A 149 -14.99 -9.29 5.72
C PHE A 149 -15.40 -10.71 5.32
N ASN A 150 -15.10 -11.10 4.08
CA ASN A 150 -15.57 -12.37 3.53
C ASN A 150 -14.47 -13.12 2.75
N LEU A 151 -13.99 -14.24 3.32
CA LEU A 151 -13.02 -15.13 2.68
C LEU A 151 -13.63 -16.07 1.62
N ASP A 152 -14.95 -16.23 1.61
CA ASP A 152 -15.67 -17.06 0.64
C ASP A 152 -15.86 -16.36 -0.72
N ARG A 153 -15.50 -15.07 -0.82
CA ARG A 153 -15.39 -14.39 -2.11
C ARG A 153 -14.49 -15.22 -3.04
N SER A 154 -14.78 -15.27 -4.33
CA SER A 154 -13.85 -15.92 -5.26
C SER A 154 -12.54 -15.13 -5.33
N LYS A 155 -11.44 -15.81 -5.69
CA LYS A 155 -10.16 -15.15 -5.97
C LYS A 155 -10.30 -14.04 -7.02
N LYS A 156 -11.19 -14.22 -8.00
CA LYS A 156 -11.45 -13.22 -9.05
C LYS A 156 -12.13 -11.98 -8.46
N GLU A 157 -13.07 -12.14 -7.55
CA GLU A 157 -13.72 -11.02 -6.88
C GLU A 157 -12.71 -10.25 -6.02
N ARG A 158 -12.01 -10.93 -5.10
CA ARG A 158 -11.01 -10.26 -4.25
C ARG A 158 -10.00 -9.44 -5.05
N ASN A 159 -9.49 -9.98 -6.17
CA ASN A 159 -8.47 -9.28 -6.97
C ASN A 159 -8.99 -8.14 -7.87
N GLN A 160 -10.27 -7.77 -7.80
CA GLN A 160 -10.84 -6.60 -8.51
C GLN A 160 -10.67 -5.27 -7.76
N HIS A 161 -10.16 -5.30 -6.52
CA HIS A 161 -9.93 -4.10 -5.74
C HIS A 161 -8.83 -3.20 -6.35
N HIS A 162 -8.87 -1.91 -6.03
CA HIS A 162 -7.98 -0.85 -6.51
C HIS A 162 -7.00 -0.36 -5.45
N ALA A 163 -6.86 -1.04 -4.32
CA ALA A 163 -5.80 -0.74 -3.34
C ALA A 163 -4.37 -0.63 -3.92
N PHE A 164 -4.09 -1.26 -5.07
CA PHE A 164 -2.82 -1.16 -5.81
C PHE A 164 -2.91 -0.31 -7.09
N GLY A 165 -3.97 0.47 -7.25
CA GLY A 165 -4.29 1.15 -8.51
C GLY A 165 -4.61 0.19 -9.65
N ALA A 166 -4.61 0.72 -10.87
CA ALA A 166 -4.93 -0.02 -12.09
C ALA A 166 -4.21 0.56 -13.32
N GLY A 167 -4.22 -0.20 -14.41
CA GLY A 167 -3.61 0.19 -15.69
C GLY A 167 -2.07 0.15 -15.65
N ALA A 168 -1.44 0.98 -16.48
CA ALA A 168 0.02 1.04 -16.63
C ALA A 168 0.76 1.41 -15.33
N HIS A 169 0.08 2.10 -14.40
CA HIS A 169 0.64 2.49 -13.10
C HIS A 169 0.17 1.59 -11.94
N LYS A 170 -0.30 0.37 -12.23
CA LYS A 170 -0.58 -0.61 -11.18
C LYS A 170 0.70 -0.86 -10.38
N CYS A 171 0.60 -0.86 -9.05
CA CYS A 171 1.74 -0.92 -8.14
C CYS A 171 2.70 -2.07 -8.50
N ILE A 172 3.94 -1.71 -8.85
CA ILE A 172 5.00 -2.69 -9.17
C ILE A 172 5.38 -3.54 -7.94
N GLY A 173 5.24 -2.96 -6.74
CA GLY A 173 5.52 -3.61 -5.46
C GLY A 173 4.40 -4.51 -4.94
N LEU A 174 3.29 -4.71 -5.67
CA LEU A 174 2.11 -5.42 -5.13
C LEU A 174 2.44 -6.82 -4.61
N HIS A 175 3.34 -7.53 -5.27
CA HIS A 175 3.72 -8.90 -4.88
C HIS A 175 4.57 -8.90 -3.61
N VAL A 176 5.48 -7.94 -3.49
CA VAL A 176 6.33 -7.77 -2.31
C VAL A 176 5.48 -7.32 -1.13
N ALA A 177 4.62 -6.32 -1.30
CA ALA A 177 3.70 -5.84 -0.25
C ALA A 177 2.80 -6.96 0.29
N LYS A 178 2.17 -7.75 -0.59
CA LYS A 178 1.34 -8.91 -0.15
C LYS A 178 2.17 -9.95 0.60
N MET A 179 3.40 -10.20 0.15
CA MET A 179 4.32 -11.13 0.81
C MET A 179 4.70 -10.63 2.21
N GLU A 180 5.10 -9.37 2.34
CA GLU A 180 5.48 -8.76 3.62
C GLU A 180 4.32 -8.78 4.61
N VAL A 181 3.12 -8.32 4.19
CA VAL A 181 1.93 -8.35 5.05
C VAL A 181 1.65 -9.78 5.52
N ARG A 182 1.67 -10.76 4.61
CA ARG A 182 1.47 -12.16 4.97
C ARG A 182 2.49 -12.66 5.99
N VAL A 183 3.79 -12.43 5.75
CA VAL A 183 4.86 -12.89 6.64
C VAL A 183 4.75 -12.24 8.01
N VAL A 184 4.45 -10.94 8.06
CA VAL A 184 4.23 -10.23 9.33
C VAL A 184 3.02 -10.81 10.06
N MET A 185 1.90 -11.07 9.37
CA MET A 185 0.72 -11.70 9.98
C MET A 185 1.03 -13.10 10.52
N GLU A 186 1.73 -13.94 9.76
CA GLU A 186 2.17 -15.27 10.20
C GLU A 186 2.99 -15.18 11.49
N ALA A 187 4.07 -14.37 11.47
CA ALA A 187 4.95 -14.18 12.63
C ALA A 187 4.25 -13.54 13.83
N PHE A 188 3.28 -12.66 13.57
CA PHE A 188 2.50 -11.98 14.59
C PHE A 188 1.62 -12.98 15.34
N PHE A 189 0.84 -13.76 14.63
CA PHE A 189 -0.06 -14.71 15.25
C PHE A 189 0.66 -15.92 15.91
N GLU A 190 1.93 -16.17 15.60
CA GLU A 190 2.78 -17.12 16.34
C GLU A 190 3.03 -16.64 17.78
N ARG A 191 3.20 -15.34 17.97
CA ARG A 191 3.64 -14.73 19.23
C ARG A 191 2.50 -14.12 20.04
N VAL A 192 1.42 -13.71 19.37
CA VAL A 192 0.32 -12.98 19.98
C VAL A 192 -0.82 -13.92 20.34
N ALA A 193 -1.15 -13.98 21.63
CA ALA A 193 -2.27 -14.70 22.18
C ALA A 193 -3.61 -14.05 21.80
N SER A 194 -3.70 -12.73 22.01
CA SER A 194 -4.92 -11.94 21.76
C SER A 194 -4.61 -10.45 21.60
N LEU A 195 -5.57 -9.73 21.02
CA LEU A 195 -5.56 -8.27 20.86
C LEU A 195 -6.80 -7.64 21.48
N GLU A 196 -6.64 -6.43 21.99
CA GLU A 196 -7.73 -5.62 22.52
C GLU A 196 -7.47 -4.15 22.19
N LEU A 197 -8.45 -3.46 21.59
CA LEU A 197 -8.39 -2.01 21.40
C LEU A 197 -8.62 -1.33 22.76
N VAL A 198 -7.64 -0.55 23.21
CA VAL A 198 -7.67 0.07 24.55
C VAL A 198 -8.69 1.20 24.64
N SER A 199 -8.77 2.04 23.61
CA SER A 199 -9.72 3.15 23.54
C SER A 199 -9.95 3.54 22.09
N GLU A 200 -11.23 3.60 21.70
CA GLU A 200 -11.64 4.10 20.37
C GLU A 200 -11.36 5.60 20.25
N GLU A 201 -11.60 6.37 21.32
CA GLU A 201 -11.45 7.84 21.34
C GLU A 201 -9.98 8.29 21.20
N ALA A 202 -9.05 7.41 21.53
CA ALA A 202 -7.61 7.66 21.40
C ALA A 202 -7.06 7.30 20.02
N VAL A 203 -7.86 6.72 19.12
CA VAL A 203 -7.45 6.45 17.75
C VAL A 203 -7.40 7.77 16.99
N THR A 204 -6.26 8.06 16.40
CA THR A 204 -6.07 9.23 15.53
C THR A 204 -5.49 8.80 14.20
N GLY A 205 -5.74 9.61 13.18
CA GLY A 205 -5.24 9.36 11.84
C GLY A 205 -5.28 10.62 10.99
N HIS A 206 -4.73 10.50 9.80
CA HIS A 206 -4.63 11.57 8.83
C HIS A 206 -5.24 11.17 7.48
N GLY A 207 -5.74 12.18 6.77
CA GLY A 207 -6.12 12.05 5.36
C GLY A 207 -4.98 12.48 4.42
N GLY A 208 -5.30 12.60 3.13
CA GLY A 208 -4.37 13.03 2.10
C GLY A 208 -4.30 12.03 0.95
N THR A 209 -3.21 12.06 0.17
CA THR A 209 -2.98 11.06 -0.90
C THR A 209 -2.87 9.66 -0.33
N THR A 210 -2.15 9.52 0.79
CA THR A 210 -2.08 8.34 1.62
C THR A 210 -2.78 8.66 2.93
N MET A 211 -3.79 7.88 3.29
CA MET A 211 -4.46 7.97 4.58
C MET A 211 -3.85 6.96 5.53
N GLY A 212 -3.84 7.25 6.83
CA GLY A 212 -3.22 6.36 7.80
C GLY A 212 -3.67 6.60 9.23
N LEU A 213 -3.24 5.72 10.13
CA LEU A 213 -3.45 5.84 11.56
C LEU A 213 -2.17 6.37 12.21
N ASP A 214 -2.29 7.46 12.97
CA ASP A 214 -1.19 8.07 13.71
C ASP A 214 -1.09 7.50 15.13
N THR A 215 -2.21 7.04 15.69
CA THR A 215 -2.27 6.40 17.00
C THR A 215 -3.30 5.28 16.98
N LEU A 216 -2.88 4.08 17.36
CA LEU A 216 -3.74 2.90 17.52
C LEU A 216 -3.36 2.19 18.83
N PRO A 217 -4.01 2.48 19.97
CA PRO A 217 -3.62 1.94 21.25
C PRO A 217 -4.15 0.52 21.41
N ILE A 218 -3.27 -0.47 21.25
CA ILE A 218 -3.61 -1.89 21.35
C ILE A 218 -2.95 -2.49 22.58
N LYS A 219 -3.73 -3.23 23.35
CA LYS A 219 -3.22 -4.15 24.37
C LYS A 219 -3.02 -5.50 23.73
N VAL A 220 -1.79 -6.00 23.82
CA VAL A 220 -1.36 -7.28 23.26
C VAL A 220 -1.07 -8.22 24.41
N THR A 221 -1.60 -9.44 24.33
CA THR A 221 -1.18 -10.53 25.22
C THR A 221 -0.29 -11.47 24.41
N LEU A 222 0.89 -11.80 24.92
CA LEU A 222 1.81 -12.73 24.27
C LEU A 222 1.48 -14.18 24.67
N GLY A 223 1.71 -15.11 23.75
CA GLY A 223 1.53 -16.56 23.94
C GLY A 223 2.76 -17.26 24.49
#